data_AF-A0A1I5IQC7-F1
#
_entry.id   AF-A0A1I5IQC7-F1
#
_cell.length_a   1.000
_cell.length_b   1.000
_cell.length_c   1.000
_cell.angle_alpha   90.00
_cell.angle_beta   90.00
_cell.angle_gamma   90.00
#
_symmetry.space_group_name_H-M   'P 1'
#
loop_
_entity.id
_entity.type
_entity.pdbx_description
1 polymer ?
#
loop_
_entity_poly.entity_id
_entity_poly.type
_entity_poly.pdbx_seq_one_letter_code
_entity_poly.pdbx_strand_id
1 'polypeptide(L)'
;MEVALRAADDKPLDEEGGAGGAGATMSLDGTRVPDPLVLDNGDTVDSVDDWESQRRPELLEAFADHVYGHTLPTPEPDEVTFDDQPLSEGGKKVSIEVT
;
A
#
# COMPACT_ATOMS: atom_id res chain seq x y z
N MET A 1 -33.70 8.04 -47.72
CA MET A 1 -33.42 7.76 -46.30
C MET A 1 -32.30 6.76 -46.25
N GLU A 2 -31.06 7.24 -46.18
CA GLU A 2 -29.89 6.41 -45.92
C GLU A 2 -29.12 7.08 -44.80
N VAL A 3 -29.02 6.38 -43.66
CA VAL A 3 -28.28 6.82 -42.49
C VAL A 3 -26.89 6.22 -42.62
N ALA A 4 -25.93 7.03 -43.07
CA ALA A 4 -24.52 6.70 -43.01
C ALA A 4 -24.02 6.90 -41.58
N LEU A 5 -23.65 5.80 -40.93
CA LEU A 5 -23.02 5.75 -39.61
C LEU A 5 -21.67 6.48 -39.70
N ARG A 6 -21.55 7.63 -39.03
CA ARG A 6 -20.32 8.45 -39.00
C ARG A 6 -19.29 7.71 -38.13
N ALA A 7 -18.22 7.25 -38.76
CA ALA A 7 -17.04 6.73 -38.10
C ALA A 7 -16.58 7.74 -37.04
N ALA A 8 -16.35 7.26 -35.82
CA ALA A 8 -15.67 8.02 -34.80
C ALA A 8 -14.25 8.30 -35.29
N ASP A 9 -13.88 9.58 -35.32
CA ASP A 9 -12.51 10.05 -35.43
C ASP A 9 -11.65 9.34 -34.37
N ASP A 10 -10.87 8.35 -34.79
CA ASP A 10 -9.66 7.91 -34.10
C ASP A 10 -8.64 9.04 -34.29
N LYS A 11 -8.67 10.00 -33.37
CA LYS A 11 -7.68 11.06 -33.32
C LYS A 11 -6.38 10.44 -32.79
N PRO A 12 -5.30 10.38 -33.59
CA PRO A 12 -4.00 9.96 -33.07
C PRO A 12 -3.57 10.98 -32.01
N LEU A 13 -3.24 10.49 -30.82
CA LEU A 13 -2.57 11.29 -29.81
C LEU A 13 -1.09 11.34 -30.20
N ASP A 14 -0.78 12.26 -31.12
CA ASP A 14 0.60 12.66 -31.37
C ASP A 14 1.23 13.24 -30.10
N GLU A 15 2.51 12.92 -29.97
CA GLU A 15 3.46 13.23 -28.91
C GLU A 15 3.50 14.72 -28.55
N GLU A 16 3.08 15.06 -27.32
CA GLU A 16 3.44 16.32 -26.68
C GLU A 16 4.62 16.07 -25.74
N GLY A 17 5.83 16.34 -26.24
CA GLY A 17 6.99 16.55 -25.40
C GLY A 17 6.78 17.79 -24.52
N GLY A 18 6.44 17.56 -23.25
CA GLY A 18 6.31 18.59 -22.22
C GLY A 18 6.82 18.06 -20.89
N ALA A 19 7.86 18.69 -20.35
CA ALA A 19 8.45 18.33 -19.06
C ALA A 19 7.47 18.56 -17.91
N GLY A 20 7.31 17.57 -17.02
CA GLY A 20 6.69 17.71 -15.69
C GLY A 20 5.52 16.74 -15.41
N GLY A 21 5.67 15.86 -14.41
CA GLY A 21 4.54 15.28 -13.67
C GLY A 21 4.04 13.87 -14.05
N ALA A 22 4.83 13.01 -14.68
CA ALA A 22 4.42 11.65 -15.07
C ALA A 22 4.71 10.54 -14.02
N GLY A 23 5.33 10.87 -12.88
CA GLY A 23 5.83 9.87 -11.92
C GLY A 23 4.84 9.39 -10.86
N ALA A 24 3.75 10.11 -10.58
CA ALA A 24 2.93 9.80 -9.40
C ALA A 24 2.00 8.58 -9.54
N THR A 25 1.85 8.01 -10.74
CA THR A 25 0.93 6.88 -10.97
C THR A 25 1.51 5.85 -11.93
N MET A 26 1.45 4.57 -11.56
CA MET A 26 1.80 3.43 -12.40
C MET A 26 0.55 2.64 -12.84
N SER A 27 0.68 1.72 -13.79
CA SER A 27 -0.40 0.84 -14.24
C SER A 27 -0.21 -0.58 -13.71
N LEU A 28 -1.18 -1.09 -12.95
CA LEU A 28 -1.24 -2.47 -12.48
C LEU A 28 -2.47 -3.15 -13.08
N ASP A 29 -2.25 -4.12 -13.97
CA ASP A 29 -3.29 -4.89 -14.66
C ASP A 29 -4.39 -4.01 -15.29
N GLY A 30 -3.98 -2.95 -16.00
CA GLY A 30 -4.89 -2.00 -16.64
C GLY A 30 -5.54 -0.99 -15.69
N THR A 31 -5.23 -1.02 -14.39
CA THR A 31 -5.69 -0.05 -13.39
C THR A 31 -4.58 0.96 -13.10
N ARG A 32 -4.90 2.25 -13.13
CA ARG A 32 -3.98 3.31 -12.70
C ARG A 32 -3.97 3.37 -11.17
N VAL A 33 -2.81 3.13 -10.58
CA VAL A 33 -2.56 3.20 -9.13
C VAL A 33 -1.44 4.19 -8.83
N PRO A 34 -1.37 4.76 -7.62
CA PRO A 34 -0.23 5.58 -7.22
C PRO A 34 1.09 4.80 -7.37
N ASP A 35 2.15 5.48 -7.79
CA ASP A 35 3.47 4.88 -7.85
C ASP A 35 4.02 4.72 -6.41
N PRO A 36 4.39 3.49 -5.98
CA PRO A 36 4.93 3.29 -4.65
C PRO A 36 6.29 3.98 -4.46
N LEU A 37 7.08 4.18 -5.52
CA LEU A 37 8.44 4.76 -5.46
C LEU A 37 8.47 6.27 -5.70
N VAL A 38 7.33 6.94 -5.54
CA VAL A 38 7.23 8.39 -5.54
C VAL A 38 6.60 8.83 -4.23
N LEU A 39 7.29 9.73 -3.52
CA LEU A 39 6.84 10.36 -2.29
C LEU A 39 5.62 11.26 -2.55
N ASP A 40 4.88 11.60 -1.49
CA ASP A 40 3.68 12.44 -1.63
C ASP A 40 3.98 13.87 -2.09
N ASN A 41 5.21 14.35 -1.88
CA ASN A 41 5.72 15.62 -2.42
C ASN A 41 6.10 15.55 -3.91
N GLY A 42 6.09 14.36 -4.52
CA GLY A 42 6.43 14.11 -5.91
C GLY A 42 7.90 13.76 -6.18
N ASP A 43 8.75 13.71 -5.15
CA ASP A 43 10.14 13.28 -5.29
C ASP A 43 10.24 11.75 -5.45
N THR A 44 11.25 11.29 -6.18
CA THR A 44 11.49 9.85 -6.40
C THR A 44 12.20 9.22 -5.20
N VAL A 45 11.83 7.97 -4.88
CA VAL A 45 12.51 7.14 -3.88
C VAL A 45 13.60 6.32 -4.56
N ASP A 46 14.86 6.75 -4.42
CA ASP A 46 16.01 6.12 -5.11
C ASP A 46 16.84 5.19 -4.20
N SER A 47 16.59 5.18 -2.89
CA SER A 47 17.36 4.37 -1.93
C SER A 47 16.49 3.65 -0.90
N VAL A 48 17.06 2.61 -0.27
CA VAL A 48 16.41 1.89 0.83
C VAL A 48 16.19 2.81 2.04
N ASP A 49 17.12 3.74 2.29
CA ASP A 49 16.98 4.68 3.40
C ASP A 49 15.81 5.65 3.17
N ASP A 50 15.67 6.18 1.96
CA ASP A 50 14.54 7.03 1.57
C ASP A 50 13.22 6.28 1.71
N TRP A 51 13.20 5.00 1.34
CA TRP A 51 12.02 4.15 1.51
C TRP A 51 11.66 3.94 2.98
N GLU A 52 12.62 3.49 3.81
CA GLU A 52 12.36 3.13 5.20
C GLU A 52 12.04 4.35 6.06
N SER A 53 12.72 5.47 5.82
CA SER A 53 12.62 6.69 6.63
C SER A 53 11.50 7.62 6.19
N GLN A 54 11.10 7.62 4.91
CA GLN A 54 10.11 8.56 4.37
C GLN A 54 8.90 7.85 3.77
N ARG A 55 9.09 7.09 2.69
CA ARG A 55 7.94 6.56 1.92
C ARG A 55 7.09 5.55 2.68
N ARG A 56 7.73 4.66 3.44
CA ARG A 56 7.04 3.62 4.21
C ARG A 56 6.15 4.23 5.30
N PRO A 57 6.61 5.21 6.12
CA PRO A 57 5.73 5.96 7.02
C PRO A 57 4.51 6.59 6.33
N GLU A 58 4.71 7.28 5.20
CA GLU A 58 3.61 7.92 4.44
C GLU A 58 2.54 6.89 4.01
N LEU A 59 2.97 5.76 3.44
CA LEU A 59 2.06 4.71 3.03
C LEU A 59 1.28 4.13 4.23
N LEU A 60 1.96 3.89 5.36
CA LEU A 60 1.31 3.36 6.55
C LEU A 60 0.25 4.32 7.09
N GLU A 61 0.52 5.63 7.10
CA GLU A 61 -0.45 6.66 7.48
C GLU A 61 -1.65 6.66 6.53
N ALA A 62 -1.42 6.68 5.22
CA ALA A 62 -2.50 6.63 4.23
C ALA A 62 -3.39 5.39 4.37
N PHE A 63 -2.80 4.22 4.64
CA PHE A 63 -3.57 2.98 4.86
C PHE A 63 -4.32 3.00 6.20
N ALA A 64 -3.73 3.57 7.24
CA ALA A 64 -4.40 3.77 8.52
C ALA A 64 -5.62 4.70 8.35
N ASP A 65 -5.48 5.80 7.62
CA ASP A 65 -6.54 6.79 7.46
C ASP A 65 -7.70 6.31 6.57
N HIS A 66 -7.39 5.56 5.51
CA HIS A 66 -8.36 5.29 4.44
C HIS A 66 -8.85 3.85 4.36
N VAL A 67 -8.13 2.89 4.95
CA VAL A 67 -8.44 1.47 4.73
C VAL A 67 -8.69 0.74 6.05
N TYR A 68 -7.73 0.77 6.97
CA TYR A 68 -7.76 -0.10 8.15
C TYR A 68 -8.13 0.62 9.45
N GLY A 69 -8.02 1.95 9.51
CA GLY A 69 -8.05 2.70 10.77
C GLY A 69 -6.67 2.71 11.46
N HIS A 70 -6.50 3.62 12.42
CA HIS A 70 -5.29 3.64 13.25
C HIS A 70 -5.25 2.44 14.20
N THR A 71 -4.05 1.90 14.38
CA THR A 71 -3.80 0.89 15.40
C THR A 71 -4.09 1.47 16.78
N LEU A 72 -4.72 0.66 17.64
CA LEU A 72 -4.83 0.98 19.06
C LEU A 72 -3.43 1.20 19.66
N PRO A 73 -3.31 2.04 20.70
CA PRO A 73 -2.03 2.21 21.39
C PRO A 73 -1.51 0.84 21.85
N THR A 74 -0.20 0.63 21.66
CA THR A 74 0.46 -0.56 22.19
C THR A 74 0.22 -0.63 23.70
N PRO A 75 -0.28 -1.76 24.23
CA PRO A 75 -0.47 -1.90 25.66
C PRO A 75 0.87 -1.74 26.37
N GLU A 76 0.85 -1.15 27.56
CA GLU A 76 2.03 -1.06 28.40
C GLU A 76 2.50 -2.50 28.72
N PRO A 77 3.81 -2.76 28.81
CA PRO A 77 4.32 -4.12 29.04
C PRO A 77 3.76 -4.77 30.32
N ASP A 78 3.38 -3.95 31.32
CA ASP A 78 2.77 -4.40 32.57
C ASP A 78 1.28 -4.81 32.41
N GLU A 79 0.62 -4.46 31.30
CA GLU A 79 -0.76 -4.85 30.98
C GLU A 79 -0.82 -6.24 30.31
N VAL A 80 0.30 -6.77 29.83
CA VAL A 80 0.37 -8.05 29.12
C VAL A 80 0.92 -9.13 30.05
N THR A 81 0.04 -9.99 30.56
CA THR A 81 0.44 -11.15 31.38
C THR A 81 0.45 -12.43 30.52
N PHE A 82 1.53 -13.19 30.59
CA PHE A 82 1.64 -14.53 29.99
C PHE A 82 1.60 -15.58 31.11
N ASP A 83 0.65 -16.52 31.03
CA ASP A 83 0.60 -17.66 31.96
C ASP A 83 1.47 -18.80 31.39
N ASP A 84 2.57 -19.12 32.07
CA ASP A 84 3.40 -20.26 31.71
C ASP A 84 2.84 -21.55 32.32
N GLN A 85 2.23 -22.38 31.48
CA GLN A 85 1.86 -23.73 31.90
C GLN A 85 3.01 -24.69 31.57
N PRO A 86 3.64 -25.34 32.58
CA PRO A 86 4.66 -26.34 32.31
C PRO A 86 4.04 -27.48 31.51
N LEU A 87 4.70 -27.85 30.41
CA LEU A 87 4.35 -29.02 29.62
C LEU A 87 4.36 -30.24 30.56
N SER A 88 3.22 -30.92 30.67
CA SER A 88 3.08 -32.12 31.49
C SER A 88 4.26 -33.07 31.28
N GLU A 89 4.89 -33.48 32.38
CA GLU A 89 6.12 -34.28 32.45
C GLU A 89 5.89 -35.69 31.85
N GLY A 90 5.90 -35.73 30.52
CA GLY A 90 5.47 -36.87 29.71
C GLY A 90 4.93 -36.40 28.37
N GLY A 91 5.83 -35.89 27.51
CA GLY A 91 5.55 -35.13 26.29
C GLY A 91 4.28 -35.53 25.53
N LYS A 92 3.24 -34.70 25.65
CA LYS A 92 2.05 -34.73 24.81
C LYS A 92 1.80 -33.31 24.30
N LYS A 93 1.49 -33.21 23.00
CA LYS A 93 1.27 -31.98 22.23
C LYS A 93 0.55 -30.91 23.06
N VAL A 94 1.09 -29.70 23.04
CA VAL A 94 0.41 -28.51 23.56
C VAL A 94 -0.13 -27.70 22.39
N SER A 95 -1.46 -27.60 22.36
CA SER A 95 -2.20 -26.73 21.44
C SER A 95 -2.54 -25.48 22.24
N ILE A 96 -2.09 -24.33 21.77
CA ILE A 96 -2.43 -23.04 22.39
C ILE A 96 -3.55 -22.46 21.52
N GLU A 97 -4.77 -22.47 22.04
CA GLU A 97 -5.89 -21.73 21.46
C GLU A 97 -5.93 -20.34 22.10
N VAL A 98 -5.66 -19.32 21.30
CA VAL A 98 -5.92 -17.92 21.65
C VAL A 98 -7.32 -17.60 21.16
N THR A 99 -8.25 -17.33 22.08
CA THR A 99 -9.61 -16.83 21.80
C THR A 99 -9.64 -15.31 21.92
#